data_AF-A0A327GYY6-F1
#
_entry.id   AF-A0A327GYY6-F1
#
_cell.length_a   1.000
_cell.length_b   1.000
_cell.length_c   1.000
_cell.angle_alpha   90.00
_cell.angle_beta   90.00
_cell.angle_gamma   90.00
#
_symmetry.space_group_name_H-M   'P 1'
#
loop_
_entity.id
_entity.type
_entity.pdbx_description
1 polymer ?
#
loop_
_entity_poly.entity_id
_entity_poly.type
_entity_poly.pdbx_seq_one_letter_code
_entity_poly.pdbx_strand_id
1 'polypeptide(L)'
;MQEIIQSFFKERSLVNHQIASYDDCIPAGDNMISRMEKIIRNIRVGIDGEVDDDDGGFIKLDVVDQDIVIRMKNIQLGEPTIREANGSEHPSTPMECRLRKLTYMSPVTIDFQIVRNGVPSPKEEGVQVGSMPIMVRSKRCNLHPAHIAGDRQLYPTTSAEDSDSWKDLLKKKGEDPLDPGGYFIINGTERVLISTEDLAPNRVTVEINKRYAKRTEVAKIFSQK
;
A
#
# COMPACT_ATOMS: atom_id res chain seq x y z
N MET A 1 12.87 15.68 -30.44
CA MET A 1 12.23 16.04 -29.15
C MET A 1 10.92 15.31 -28.95
N GLN A 2 9.99 15.30 -29.92
CA GLN A 2 8.74 14.54 -29.83
C GLN A 2 8.95 13.04 -29.62
N GLU A 3 9.89 12.42 -30.33
CA GLU A 3 10.19 10.97 -30.19
C GLU A 3 10.64 10.59 -28.77
N ILE A 4 11.44 11.44 -28.12
CA ILE A 4 11.91 11.22 -26.74
C ILE A 4 10.73 11.31 -25.76
N ILE A 5 9.86 12.30 -25.94
CA ILE A 5 8.67 12.48 -25.12
C ILE A 5 7.71 11.30 -25.31
N GLN A 6 7.51 10.86 -26.56
CA GLN A 6 6.69 9.68 -26.86
C GLN A 6 7.28 8.41 -26.26
N SER A 7 8.60 8.23 -26.32
CA SER A 7 9.26 7.09 -25.67
C SER A 7 9.07 7.12 -24.16
N PHE A 8 9.18 8.30 -23.52
CA PHE A 8 8.95 8.45 -22.09
C PHE A 8 7.51 8.06 -21.69
N PHE A 9 6.51 8.55 -22.43
CA PHE A 9 5.10 8.24 -22.15
C PHE A 9 4.67 6.84 -22.59
N LYS A 10 5.48 6.15 -23.40
CA LYS A 10 5.27 4.73 -23.71
C LYS A 10 5.57 3.84 -22.51
N GLU A 11 6.57 4.21 -21.71
CA GLU A 11 6.94 3.48 -20.49
C GLU A 11 6.19 3.98 -19.25
N ARG A 12 5.94 5.29 -19.15
CA ARG A 12 5.34 5.91 -17.97
C ARG A 12 4.00 6.56 -18.28
N SER A 13 3.00 6.24 -17.46
CA SER A 13 1.69 6.89 -17.50
C SER A 13 1.71 8.28 -16.86
N LEU A 14 0.72 9.12 -17.19
CA LEU A 14 0.49 10.43 -16.56
C LEU A 14 0.22 10.30 -15.04
N VAL A 15 -0.46 9.24 -14.63
CA VAL A 15 -0.77 8.93 -13.21
C VAL A 15 0.31 8.09 -12.53
N ASN A 16 1.48 7.90 -13.16
CA ASN A 16 2.55 7.07 -12.63
C ASN A 16 3.02 7.49 -11.23
N HIS A 17 2.93 8.78 -10.89
CA HIS A 17 3.30 9.28 -9.56
C HIS A 17 2.41 8.70 -8.44
N GLN A 18 1.09 8.56 -8.66
CA GLN A 18 0.18 7.96 -7.69
C GLN A 18 0.45 6.46 -7.54
N ILE A 19 0.54 5.76 -8.67
CA ILE A 19 0.74 4.30 -8.70
C ILE A 19 2.09 3.94 -8.09
N ALA A 20 3.17 4.62 -8.48
CA ALA A 20 4.51 4.37 -7.94
C ALA A 20 4.59 4.66 -6.43
N SER A 21 3.94 5.72 -5.96
CA SER A 21 3.86 6.02 -4.52
C SER A 21 3.10 4.94 -3.76
N TYR A 22 2.03 4.41 -4.33
CA TYR A 22 1.25 3.35 -3.71
C TYR A 22 2.04 2.03 -3.66
N ASP A 23 2.65 1.64 -4.78
CA ASP A 23 3.46 0.42 -4.89
C ASP A 23 4.71 0.43 -3.99
N ASP A 24 5.32 1.61 -3.73
CA ASP A 24 6.42 1.76 -2.76
C ASP A 24 5.95 1.61 -1.31
N CYS A 25 4.69 1.95 -1.04
CA CYS A 25 4.11 1.88 0.30
C CYS A 25 3.77 0.44 0.70
N ILE A 26 3.13 -0.31 -0.18
CA ILE A 26 2.57 -1.63 0.12
C ILE A 26 3.60 -2.77 -0.05
N PRO A 27 3.41 -3.91 0.63
CA PRO A 27 4.23 -5.10 0.42
C PRO A 27 4.08 -5.62 -1.02
N ALA A 28 5.13 -5.50 -1.84
CA ALA A 28 5.08 -5.90 -3.24
C ALA A 28 5.43 -7.38 -3.49
N GLY A 29 5.77 -8.16 -2.46
CA GLY A 29 6.10 -9.59 -2.59
C GLY A 29 7.52 -9.83 -3.09
N ASP A 30 8.18 -8.78 -3.56
CA ASP A 30 9.62 -8.72 -3.72
C ASP A 30 10.30 -8.75 -2.33
N ASN A 31 11.52 -9.29 -2.23
CA ASN A 31 12.35 -9.33 -1.00
C ASN A 31 12.71 -7.93 -0.42
N MET A 32 12.08 -6.86 -0.92
CA MET A 32 12.29 -5.50 -0.48
C MET A 32 11.29 -5.13 0.62
N ILE A 33 11.82 -4.67 1.75
CA ILE A 33 11.03 -4.23 2.89
C ILE A 33 10.22 -2.98 2.50
N SER A 34 8.90 -3.14 2.38
CA SER A 34 7.97 -2.03 2.07
C SER A 34 7.91 -1.00 3.20
N ARG A 35 7.43 0.22 2.91
CA ARG A 35 7.21 1.22 3.98
C ARG A 35 6.23 0.73 5.03
N MET A 36 5.18 0.02 4.60
CA MET A 36 4.20 -0.58 5.49
C MET A 36 4.85 -1.60 6.44
N GLU A 37 5.77 -2.42 5.94
CA GLU A 37 6.49 -3.38 6.78
C GLU A 37 7.41 -2.68 7.78
N LYS A 38 8.10 -1.59 7.38
CA LYS A 38 8.89 -0.77 8.31
C LYS A 38 8.02 -0.19 9.43
N ILE A 39 6.82 0.28 9.11
CA ILE A 39 5.88 0.80 10.12
C ILE A 39 5.55 -0.29 11.13
N ILE A 40 5.18 -1.49 10.67
CA ILE A 40 4.79 -2.60 11.56
C ILE A 40 5.95 -3.07 12.42
N ARG A 41 7.14 -3.20 11.83
CA ARG A 41 8.36 -3.55 12.57
C ARG A 41 8.72 -2.52 13.63
N ASN A 42 8.36 -1.25 13.44
CA ASN A 42 8.61 -0.16 14.39
C ASN A 42 7.50 0.04 15.43
N ILE A 43 6.40 -0.73 15.40
CA ILE A 43 5.35 -0.61 16.42
C ILE A 43 5.93 -1.03 17.78
N ARG A 44 5.78 -0.15 18.78
CA ARG A 44 6.14 -0.38 20.19
C ARG A 44 4.98 0.08 21.07
N VAL A 45 4.38 -0.84 21.80
CA VAL A 45 3.23 -0.56 22.69
C VAL A 45 3.48 -1.20 24.06
N GLY A 46 3.23 -0.45 25.13
CA GLY A 46 3.31 -0.95 26.51
C GLY A 46 4.73 -1.02 27.08
N ILE A 47 5.66 -0.22 26.56
CA ILE A 47 7.05 -0.13 27.05
C ILE A 47 7.47 1.33 27.23
N ASP A 48 8.26 1.59 28.28
CA ASP A 48 8.86 2.91 28.56
C ASP A 48 10.30 3.03 28.02
N GLY A 49 10.86 1.95 27.44
CA GLY A 49 12.23 1.90 26.92
C GLY A 49 12.31 1.59 25.42
N GLU A 50 13.48 1.83 24.82
CA GLU A 50 13.75 1.47 23.43
C GLU A 50 14.10 -0.02 23.34
N VAL A 51 13.23 -0.80 22.71
CA VAL A 51 13.51 -2.19 22.32
C VAL A 51 13.93 -2.16 20.87
N ASP A 52 15.25 -2.13 20.65
CA ASP A 52 15.88 -2.23 19.33
C ASP A 52 16.31 -3.68 19.10
N ASP A 53 15.35 -4.50 18.67
CA ASP A 53 15.58 -5.86 18.21
C ASP A 53 15.02 -6.05 16.80
N ASP A 54 15.55 -7.07 16.11
CA ASP A 54 15.16 -7.41 14.75
C ASP A 54 13.98 -8.41 14.70
N ASP A 55 13.30 -8.57 15.84
CA ASP A 55 12.18 -9.50 16.04
C ASP A 55 10.83 -8.89 15.65
N GLY A 56 10.82 -7.64 15.18
CA GLY A 56 9.66 -6.97 14.58
C GLY A 56 8.86 -6.12 15.58
N GLY A 57 7.56 -5.96 15.32
CA GLY A 57 6.66 -5.16 16.14
C GLY A 57 6.50 -5.76 17.54
N PHE A 58 6.38 -4.92 18.55
CA PHE A 58 6.27 -5.31 19.96
C PHE A 58 5.03 -4.72 20.61
N ILE A 59 4.17 -5.57 21.16
CA ILE A 59 3.00 -5.16 21.93
C ILE A 59 3.01 -5.90 23.25
N LYS A 60 3.17 -5.19 24.36
CA LYS A 60 2.95 -5.72 25.71
C LYS A 60 1.52 -5.41 26.15
N LEU A 61 0.79 -6.45 26.57
CA LEU A 61 -0.55 -6.31 27.11
C LEU A 61 -0.48 -6.09 28.63
N ASP A 62 -1.34 -5.22 29.13
CA ASP A 62 -1.51 -4.98 30.57
C ASP A 62 -2.59 -5.93 31.12
N VAL A 63 -2.17 -7.12 31.54
CA VAL A 63 -3.04 -8.14 32.13
C VAL A 63 -2.57 -8.44 33.55
N VAL A 64 -3.50 -8.41 34.50
CA VAL A 64 -3.20 -8.73 35.90
C VAL A 64 -2.67 -10.16 36.00
N ASP A 65 -1.53 -10.32 36.68
CA ASP A 65 -0.84 -11.59 36.94
C ASP A 65 -0.35 -12.37 35.69
N GLN A 66 -0.31 -11.75 34.50
CA GLN A 66 0.23 -12.37 33.28
C GLN A 66 1.04 -11.38 32.44
N ASP A 67 2.30 -11.73 32.14
CA ASP A 67 3.12 -10.98 31.19
C ASP A 67 2.89 -11.54 29.79
N ILE A 68 2.04 -10.88 28.99
CA ILE A 68 1.74 -11.28 27.62
C ILE A 68 2.36 -10.27 26.65
N VAL A 69 3.27 -10.77 25.82
CA VAL A 69 3.92 -10.00 24.77
C VAL A 69 3.56 -10.60 23.42
N ILE A 70 3.20 -9.76 22.46
CA ILE A 70 2.91 -10.13 21.09
C ILE A 70 4.00 -9.55 20.20
N ARG A 71 4.65 -10.43 19.44
CA ARG A 71 5.58 -10.08 18.37
C ARG A 71 4.90 -10.22 17.02
N MET A 72 5.12 -9.26 16.14
CA MET A 72 4.52 -9.21 14.80
C MET A 72 5.60 -9.06 13.74
N LYS A 73 5.60 -9.92 12.73
CA LYS A 73 6.57 -9.86 11.63
C LYS A 73 5.91 -10.26 10.32
N ASN A 74 6.60 -9.99 9.20
CA ASN A 74 6.22 -10.43 7.86
C ASN A 74 4.77 -10.07 7.48
N ILE A 75 4.49 -8.77 7.32
CA ILE A 75 3.21 -8.39 6.72
C ILE A 75 3.17 -8.84 5.26
N GLN A 76 2.09 -9.51 4.90
CA GLN A 76 1.79 -9.91 3.54
C GLN A 76 0.45 -9.33 3.13
N LEU A 77 0.37 -8.99 1.85
CA LEU A 77 -0.84 -8.50 1.23
C LEU A 77 -1.24 -9.53 0.18
N GLY A 78 -2.42 -10.13 0.38
CA GLY A 78 -2.96 -11.14 -0.52
C GLY A 78 -3.41 -10.55 -1.86
N GLU A 79 -4.13 -11.36 -2.63
CA GLU A 79 -4.80 -10.88 -3.83
C GLU A 79 -6.15 -10.23 -3.46
N PRO A 80 -6.60 -9.21 -4.21
CA PRO A 80 -7.94 -8.69 -4.08
C PRO A 80 -8.99 -9.80 -4.25
N THR A 81 -9.77 -10.06 -3.20
CA THR A 81 -10.82 -11.09 -3.17
C THR A 81 -12.14 -10.55 -2.64
N ILE A 82 -13.25 -11.18 -3.03
CA ILE A 82 -14.58 -10.96 -2.45
C ILE A 82 -14.94 -12.20 -1.65
N ARG A 83 -15.39 -11.99 -0.41
CA ARG A 83 -15.97 -13.05 0.42
C ARG A 83 -17.49 -12.95 0.39
N GLU A 84 -18.12 -13.99 -0.13
CA GLU A 84 -19.57 -14.12 -0.24
C GLU A 84 -20.21 -14.49 1.10
N ALA A 85 -21.53 -14.31 1.21
CA ALA A 85 -22.28 -14.59 2.44
C ALA A 85 -22.26 -16.08 2.86
N ASN A 86 -22.05 -16.98 1.89
CA ASN A 86 -21.86 -18.42 2.10
C ASN A 86 -20.43 -18.78 2.55
N GLY A 87 -19.53 -17.82 2.69
CA GLY A 87 -18.12 -18.02 3.04
C GLY A 87 -17.21 -18.41 1.88
N SER A 88 -17.70 -18.49 0.64
CA SER A 88 -16.82 -18.72 -0.52
C SER A 88 -16.05 -17.45 -0.87
N GLU A 89 -14.79 -17.63 -1.28
CA GLU A 89 -13.92 -16.53 -1.72
C GLU A 89 -13.57 -16.69 -3.19
N HIS A 90 -13.59 -15.59 -3.94
CA HIS A 90 -13.15 -15.54 -5.32
C HIS A 90 -12.37 -14.26 -5.63
N PRO A 91 -11.49 -14.26 -6.65
CA PRO A 91 -10.76 -13.06 -7.06
C PRO A 91 -11.71 -11.95 -7.49
N SER A 92 -11.50 -10.75 -6.96
CA SER A 92 -12.37 -9.61 -7.25
C SER A 92 -11.91 -8.85 -8.48
N THR A 93 -12.85 -8.32 -9.26
CA THR A 93 -12.54 -7.41 -10.37
C THR A 93 -13.03 -6.00 -10.06
N PRO A 94 -12.32 -4.95 -10.49
CA PRO A 94 -12.79 -3.57 -10.29
C PRO A 94 -14.21 -3.35 -10.81
N MET A 95 -14.55 -3.84 -12.01
CA MET A 95 -15.91 -3.80 -12.57
C MET A 95 -16.95 -4.44 -11.65
N GLU A 96 -16.68 -5.62 -11.11
CA GLU A 96 -17.58 -6.28 -10.17
C GLU A 96 -17.79 -5.45 -8.89
N CYS A 97 -16.71 -4.88 -8.34
CA CYS A 97 -16.80 -4.01 -7.17
C CYS A 97 -17.63 -2.75 -7.43
N ARG A 98 -17.52 -2.15 -8.62
CA ARG A 98 -18.35 -1.00 -9.05
C ARG A 98 -19.83 -1.38 -9.08
N LEU A 99 -20.19 -2.45 -9.78
CA LEU A 99 -21.59 -2.85 -9.98
C LEU A 99 -22.27 -3.31 -8.69
N ARG A 100 -21.54 -4.05 -7.84
CA ARG A 100 -22.08 -4.63 -6.60
C ARG A 100 -21.99 -3.69 -5.39
N LYS A 101 -21.49 -2.46 -5.57
CA LYS A 101 -21.24 -1.51 -4.48
C LYS A 101 -20.30 -2.06 -3.40
N LEU A 102 -19.30 -2.82 -3.81
CA LEU A 102 -18.27 -3.38 -2.94
C LEU A 102 -17.02 -2.49 -2.92
N THR A 103 -16.14 -2.73 -1.95
CA THR A 103 -14.83 -2.10 -1.89
C THR A 103 -13.79 -3.04 -2.49
N TYR A 104 -12.96 -2.53 -3.40
CA TYR A 104 -11.89 -3.31 -4.02
C TYR A 104 -10.70 -3.37 -3.05
N MET A 105 -10.58 -4.48 -2.33
CA MET A 105 -9.62 -4.65 -1.25
C MET A 105 -9.00 -6.05 -1.23
N SER A 106 -7.83 -6.16 -0.60
CA SER A 106 -7.07 -7.39 -0.42
C SER A 106 -6.93 -7.70 1.07
N PRO A 107 -6.96 -8.99 1.49
CA PRO A 107 -6.69 -9.38 2.86
C PRO A 107 -5.23 -9.11 3.22
N VAL A 108 -5.04 -8.58 4.43
CA VAL A 108 -3.72 -8.36 5.04
C VAL A 108 -3.48 -9.46 6.04
N THR A 109 -2.38 -10.18 5.89
CA THR A 109 -1.95 -11.25 6.79
C THR A 109 -0.62 -10.87 7.46
N ILE A 110 -0.44 -11.28 8.72
CA ILE A 110 0.76 -10.99 9.52
C ILE A 110 1.10 -12.26 10.32
N ASP A 111 2.39 -12.50 10.54
CA ASP A 111 2.87 -13.57 11.41
C ASP A 111 2.95 -13.06 12.86
N PHE A 112 2.36 -13.81 13.78
CA PHE A 112 2.34 -13.49 15.20
C PHE A 112 3.13 -14.52 16.01
N GLN A 113 3.78 -14.04 17.07
CA GLN A 113 4.33 -14.89 18.11
C GLN A 113 3.95 -14.34 19.47
N ILE A 114 3.26 -15.16 20.28
CA ILE A 114 2.79 -14.76 21.60
C ILE A 114 3.78 -15.31 22.63
N VAL A 115 4.33 -14.46 23.47
CA VAL A 115 5.18 -14.84 24.60
C VAL A 115 4.39 -14.63 25.88
N ARG A 116 4.15 -15.70 26.64
CA ARG A 116 3.42 -15.66 27.91
C ARG A 116 4.36 -15.99 29.06
N ASN A 117 4.51 -15.08 30.02
CA ASN A 117 5.39 -15.23 31.18
C ASN A 117 6.82 -15.64 30.78
N GLY A 118 7.34 -15.05 29.70
CA GLY A 118 8.66 -15.35 29.13
C GLY A 118 8.75 -16.64 28.30
N VAL A 119 7.66 -17.43 28.19
CA VAL A 119 7.63 -18.65 27.39
C VAL A 119 7.02 -18.35 26.01
N PRO A 120 7.77 -18.52 24.91
CA PRO A 120 7.26 -18.28 23.57
C PRO A 120 6.31 -19.40 23.12
N SER A 121 5.15 -19.02 22.58
CA SER A 121 4.26 -19.92 21.85
C SER A 121 4.84 -20.27 20.48
N PRO A 122 4.30 -21.32 19.82
CA PRO A 122 4.49 -21.51 18.40
C PRO A 122 4.12 -20.25 17.63
N LYS A 123 4.83 -20.00 16.52
CA LYS A 123 4.51 -18.90 15.60
C LYS A 123 3.20 -19.23 14.88
N GLU A 124 2.28 -18.28 14.87
CA GLU A 124 1.07 -18.32 14.06
C GLU A 124 1.35 -17.55 12.77
N GLU A 125 1.51 -18.29 11.68
CA GLU A 125 1.82 -17.72 10.36
C GLU A 125 0.54 -17.36 9.59
N GLY A 126 0.57 -16.24 8.87
CA GLY A 126 -0.50 -15.88 7.93
C GLY A 126 -1.85 -15.51 8.56
N VAL A 127 -1.86 -14.98 9.80
CA VAL A 127 -3.11 -14.57 10.46
C VAL A 127 -3.67 -13.32 9.77
N GLN A 128 -4.91 -13.39 9.28
CA GLN A 128 -5.57 -12.25 8.64
C GLN A 128 -5.97 -11.20 9.70
N VAL A 129 -5.37 -10.02 9.61
CA VAL A 129 -5.60 -8.90 10.54
C VAL A 129 -6.64 -7.90 10.04
N GLY A 130 -6.89 -7.89 8.73
CA GLY A 130 -7.80 -6.94 8.12
C GLY A 130 -7.75 -7.01 6.61
N SER A 131 -8.19 -5.93 5.97
CA SER A 131 -8.19 -5.80 4.52
C SER A 131 -7.82 -4.39 4.11
N MET A 132 -7.01 -4.27 3.05
CA MET A 132 -6.49 -2.99 2.56
C MET A 132 -7.05 -2.69 1.18
N PRO A 133 -7.59 -1.47 0.94
CA PRO A 133 -8.03 -1.05 -0.39
C PRO A 133 -6.88 -1.08 -1.39
N ILE A 134 -7.14 -1.65 -2.57
CA ILE A 134 -6.16 -1.78 -3.64
C ILE A 134 -6.39 -0.70 -4.70
N MET A 135 -5.32 -0.03 -5.11
CA MET A 135 -5.37 0.96 -6.17
C MET A 135 -5.50 0.26 -7.53
N VAL A 136 -6.45 0.69 -8.36
CA VAL A 136 -6.66 0.15 -9.71
C VAL A 136 -5.41 0.41 -10.57
N ARG A 137 -4.97 -0.61 -11.32
CA ARG A 137 -3.70 -0.65 -12.09
C ARG A 137 -2.39 -0.71 -11.29
N SER A 138 -2.41 -0.74 -9.96
CA SER A 138 -1.20 -0.98 -9.15
C SER A 138 -0.63 -2.39 -9.34
N LYS A 139 0.60 -2.63 -8.87
CA LYS A 139 1.24 -3.96 -8.93
C LYS A 139 0.45 -5.07 -8.24
N ARG A 140 -0.42 -4.73 -7.28
CA ARG A 140 -1.28 -5.70 -6.57
C ARG A 140 -2.69 -5.82 -7.13
N CYS A 141 -3.03 -5.07 -8.17
CA CYS A 141 -4.35 -5.16 -8.81
C CYS A 141 -4.44 -6.41 -9.69
N ASN A 142 -5.58 -7.11 -9.66
CA ASN A 142 -5.86 -8.26 -10.52
C ASN A 142 -5.86 -7.91 -12.02
N LEU A 143 -5.96 -6.63 -12.39
CA LEU A 143 -5.86 -6.14 -13.77
C LEU A 143 -4.42 -5.86 -14.23
N HIS A 144 -3.44 -5.97 -13.34
CA HIS A 144 -2.04 -5.75 -13.67
C HIS A 144 -1.56 -6.78 -14.69
N PRO A 145 -0.67 -6.42 -15.64
CA PRO A 145 -0.17 -7.35 -16.67
C PRO A 145 0.44 -8.64 -16.13
N ALA A 146 0.95 -8.61 -14.89
CA ALA A 146 1.51 -9.79 -14.22
C ALA A 146 0.46 -10.79 -13.72
N HIS A 147 -0.78 -10.36 -13.48
CA HIS A 147 -1.81 -11.16 -12.79
C HIS A 147 -2.99 -11.52 -13.70
N ILE A 148 -3.34 -10.63 -14.62
CA ILE A 148 -4.55 -10.76 -15.46
C ILE A 148 -4.55 -11.97 -16.39
N ALA A 149 -3.36 -12.47 -16.76
CA ALA A 149 -3.19 -13.60 -17.68
C ALA A 149 -2.89 -14.93 -16.96
N GLY A 150 -2.99 -14.96 -15.61
CA GLY A 150 -2.77 -16.16 -14.80
C GLY A 150 -1.34 -16.68 -14.96
N ASP A 151 -1.17 -17.75 -15.74
CA ASP A 151 0.10 -18.46 -15.90
C ASP A 151 1.14 -17.72 -16.77
N ARG A 152 0.71 -16.72 -17.57
CA ARG A 152 1.60 -15.95 -18.43
C ARG A 152 1.80 -14.54 -17.89
N GLN A 153 3.04 -14.15 -17.63
CA GLN A 153 3.38 -12.76 -17.34
C GLN A 153 3.46 -11.96 -18.64
N LEU A 154 2.70 -10.87 -18.73
CA LEU A 154 2.69 -9.98 -19.88
C LEU A 154 3.62 -8.79 -19.63
N TYR A 155 4.34 -8.36 -20.67
CA TYR A 155 5.20 -7.17 -20.64
C TYR A 155 4.78 -6.15 -21.72
N PRO A 156 3.67 -5.41 -21.51
CA PRO A 156 3.13 -4.47 -22.50
C PRO A 156 4.08 -3.36 -22.95
N THR A 157 5.06 -3.01 -22.10
CA THR A 157 6.06 -1.98 -22.41
C THR A 157 7.07 -2.44 -23.46
N THR A 158 7.41 -3.73 -23.47
CA THR A 158 8.50 -4.29 -24.29
C THR A 158 7.98 -4.94 -25.56
N SER A 159 6.84 -5.65 -25.49
CA SER A 159 6.25 -6.37 -26.62
C SER A 159 4.90 -5.78 -27.03
N ALA A 160 4.74 -5.48 -28.31
CA ALA A 160 3.47 -5.00 -28.86
C ALA A 160 2.37 -6.07 -28.79
N GLU A 161 2.73 -7.34 -29.00
CA GLU A 161 1.81 -8.48 -28.91
C GLU A 161 1.26 -8.66 -27.50
N ASP A 162 2.12 -8.50 -26.48
CA ASP A 162 1.70 -8.55 -25.07
C ASP A 162 0.78 -7.37 -24.73
N SER A 163 1.07 -6.18 -25.27
CA SER A 163 0.21 -5.00 -25.12
C SER A 163 -1.19 -5.27 -25.67
N ASP A 164 -1.30 -5.80 -26.87
CA ASP A 164 -2.61 -6.03 -27.49
C ASP A 164 -3.37 -7.18 -26.81
N SER A 165 -2.66 -8.23 -26.41
CA SER A 165 -3.21 -9.31 -25.59
C SER A 165 -3.76 -8.79 -24.26
N TRP A 166 -3.02 -7.89 -23.59
CA TRP A 166 -3.45 -7.26 -22.35
C TRP A 166 -4.72 -6.43 -22.55
N LYS A 167 -4.77 -5.60 -23.59
CA LYS A 167 -5.96 -4.81 -23.94
C LYS A 167 -7.18 -5.70 -24.19
N ASP A 168 -7.02 -6.83 -24.85
CA ASP A 168 -8.13 -7.74 -25.11
C ASP A 168 -8.62 -8.46 -23.86
N LEU A 169 -7.71 -8.84 -22.94
CA LEU A 169 -8.08 -9.38 -21.64
C LEU A 169 -8.86 -8.36 -20.79
N LEU A 170 -8.46 -7.09 -20.83
CA LEU A 170 -9.17 -6.02 -20.13
C LEU A 170 -10.60 -5.85 -20.65
N LYS A 171 -10.77 -5.81 -21.98
CA LYS A 171 -12.11 -5.77 -22.60
C LYS A 171 -12.97 -6.96 -22.18
N LYS A 172 -12.39 -8.17 -22.14
CA LYS A 172 -13.10 -9.38 -21.69
C LYS A 172 -13.54 -9.30 -20.23
N LYS A 173 -12.78 -8.59 -19.39
CA LYS A 173 -13.11 -8.31 -17.99
C LYS A 173 -14.03 -7.09 -17.81
N GLY A 174 -14.44 -6.44 -18.90
CA GLY A 174 -15.31 -5.27 -18.90
C GLY A 174 -14.60 -3.94 -18.59
N GLU A 175 -13.28 -3.91 -18.60
CA GLU A 175 -12.48 -2.71 -18.29
C GLU A 175 -12.05 -1.99 -19.58
N ASP A 176 -11.89 -0.67 -19.50
CA ASP A 176 -11.36 0.13 -20.60
C ASP A 176 -9.81 0.00 -20.66
N PRO A 177 -9.22 -0.41 -21.79
CA PRO A 177 -7.77 -0.43 -21.95
C PRO A 177 -7.09 0.93 -21.87
N LEU A 178 -7.81 2.02 -22.09
CA LEU A 178 -7.30 3.39 -21.98
C LEU A 178 -7.44 3.98 -20.57
N ASP A 179 -8.08 3.26 -19.63
CA ASP A 179 -8.17 3.71 -18.24
C ASP A 179 -6.79 3.73 -17.58
N PRO A 180 -6.28 4.92 -17.18
CA PRO A 180 -4.97 5.06 -16.55
C PRO A 180 -4.90 4.43 -15.15
N GLY A 181 -6.03 4.22 -14.46
CA GLY A 181 -6.05 3.78 -13.06
C GLY A 181 -5.58 4.87 -12.09
N GLY A 182 -5.02 4.46 -10.95
CA GLY A 182 -4.53 5.40 -9.93
C GLY A 182 -5.59 5.87 -8.93
N TYR A 183 -6.72 5.17 -8.85
CA TYR A 183 -7.83 5.45 -7.94
C TYR A 183 -8.24 4.19 -7.19
N PHE A 184 -9.08 4.37 -6.17
CA PHE A 184 -9.64 3.30 -5.34
C PHE A 184 -11.14 3.17 -5.59
N ILE A 185 -11.67 1.95 -5.47
CA ILE A 185 -13.12 1.71 -5.49
C ILE A 185 -13.55 1.40 -4.06
N ILE A 186 -14.37 2.27 -3.49
CA ILE A 186 -14.90 2.14 -2.13
C ILE A 186 -16.42 2.17 -2.19
N ASN A 187 -17.07 1.10 -1.76
CA ASN A 187 -18.52 0.92 -1.80
C ASN A 187 -19.12 1.23 -3.19
N GLY A 188 -18.44 0.78 -4.26
CA GLY A 188 -18.80 1.04 -5.66
C GLY A 188 -18.51 2.45 -6.16
N THR A 189 -18.02 3.36 -5.31
CA THR A 189 -17.64 4.73 -5.70
C THR A 189 -16.14 4.82 -5.95
N GLU A 190 -15.76 5.48 -7.04
CA GLU A 190 -14.36 5.74 -7.36
C GLU A 190 -13.85 6.95 -6.57
N ARG A 191 -12.69 6.81 -5.94
CA ARG A 191 -12.08 7.82 -5.08
C ARG A 191 -10.61 7.96 -5.42
N VAL A 192 -10.18 9.20 -5.59
CA VAL A 192 -8.79 9.57 -5.84
C VAL A 192 -8.26 10.34 -4.64
N LEU A 193 -7.03 10.05 -4.24
CA LEU A 193 -6.29 10.88 -3.31
C LEU A 193 -5.51 11.93 -4.11
N ILE A 194 -5.68 13.19 -3.74
CA ILE A 194 -4.98 14.31 -4.38
C ILE A 194 -3.70 14.57 -3.58
N SER A 195 -2.60 14.77 -4.28
CA SER A 195 -1.33 15.14 -3.66
C SER A 195 -1.48 16.47 -2.92
N THR A 196 -1.08 16.48 -1.64
CA THR A 196 -0.98 17.72 -0.85
C THR A 196 0.41 18.30 -1.00
N GLU A 197 0.49 19.61 -1.16
CA GLU A 197 1.74 20.35 -1.11
C GLU A 197 1.98 20.83 0.33
N ASP A 198 3.17 20.54 0.86
CA ASP A 198 3.60 21.01 2.17
C ASP A 198 5.01 21.60 2.06
N LEU A 199 5.39 22.44 3.02
CA LEU A 199 6.73 23.01 3.09
C LEU A 199 7.75 21.90 3.32
N ALA A 200 8.89 22.00 2.64
CA ALA A 200 9.98 21.04 2.80
C ALA A 200 10.41 20.97 4.29
N PRO A 201 10.31 19.79 4.92
CA PRO A 201 10.73 19.62 6.30
C PRO A 201 12.26 19.65 6.41
N ASN A 202 12.77 19.73 7.63
CA ASN A 202 14.20 19.70 7.95
C ASN A 202 15.00 20.80 7.23
N ARG A 203 14.35 21.92 6.93
CA ARG A 203 14.94 23.11 6.30
C ARG A 203 14.64 24.35 7.14
N VAL A 204 15.66 25.19 7.34
CA VAL A 204 15.49 26.50 7.99
C VAL A 204 14.86 27.47 7.01
N THR A 205 13.66 27.96 7.33
CA THR A 205 12.97 29.02 6.59
C THR A 205 12.99 30.30 7.40
N VAL A 206 13.40 31.41 6.78
CA VAL A 206 13.51 32.72 7.46
C VAL A 206 12.46 33.66 6.88
N GLU A 207 11.63 34.23 7.74
CA GLU A 207 10.56 35.15 7.39
C GLU A 207 10.67 36.45 8.19
N ILE A 208 10.23 37.56 7.60
CA ILE A 208 10.11 38.83 8.33
C ILE A 208 8.69 38.92 8.88
N ASN A 209 8.56 38.94 10.19
CA ASN A 209 7.26 39.05 10.84
C ASN A 209 6.74 40.50 10.74
N LYS A 210 5.64 40.68 10.00
CA LYS A 210 4.98 41.99 9.82
C LYS A 210 3.88 42.28 10.85
N ARG A 211 3.63 41.39 11.82
CA ARG A 211 2.49 41.52 12.75
C ARG A 211 2.66 42.65 13.79
N TYR A 212 3.88 43.09 14.05
CA TYR A 212 4.17 44.17 14.99
C TYR A 212 4.77 45.38 14.27
N ALA A 213 4.65 46.56 14.88
CA ALA A 213 5.25 47.80 14.35
C ALA A 213 6.79 47.71 14.19
N LYS A 214 7.44 46.74 14.86
CA LYS A 214 8.85 46.41 14.67
C LYS A 214 9.02 45.27 13.68
N ARG A 215 9.93 45.46 12.72
CA ARG A 215 10.43 44.39 11.86
C ARG A 215 11.26 43.43 12.71
N THR A 216 10.84 42.18 12.80
CA THR A 216 11.57 41.12 13.48
C THR A 216 11.76 39.95 12.53
N GLU A 217 12.99 39.49 12.37
CA GLU A 217 13.35 38.29 11.63
C GLU A 217 13.00 37.05 12.47
N VAL A 218 12.33 36.07 11.87
CA VAL A 218 11.95 34.81 12.51
C VAL A 218 12.46 33.66 11.66
N ALA A 219 13.24 32.77 12.26
CA ALA A 219 13.60 31.49 11.66
C ALA A 219 12.63 30.40 12.15
N LYS A 220 12.03 29.65 11.23
CA LYS A 220 11.16 28.51 11.50
C LYS A 220 11.82 27.25 10.96
N ILE A 221 11.65 26.16 11.69
CA ILE A 221 12.10 24.82 11.29
C ILE A 221 10.93 23.87 11.54
N PHE A 222 10.46 23.21 10.49
CA PHE A 222 9.50 22.13 10.59
C PHE A 222 10.26 20.81 10.52
N SER A 223 10.44 20.13 11.65
CA SER A 223 11.17 18.86 11.71
C SER A 223 10.25 17.66 11.48
N GLN A 224 10.68 16.73 10.63
CA GLN A 224 10.14 15.37 10.56
C GLN A 224 11.23 14.38 10.98
N LYS A 225 10.84 13.42 11.83
CA LYS A 225 11.69 12.29 12.27
C LYS A 225 11.90 11.30 11.14
#